data_AF-A0A4Y9FBS5-F1
#
_entry.id   AF-A0A4Y9FBS5-F1
#
_cell.length_a   1.000
_cell.length_b   1.000
_cell.length_c   1.000
_cell.angle_alpha   90.00
_cell.angle_beta   90.00
_cell.angle_gamma   90.00
#
_symmetry.space_group_name_H-M   'P 1'
#
loop_
_entity.id
_entity.type
_entity.pdbx_description
1 polymer ?
#
loop_
_entity_poly.entity_id
_entity_poly.type
_entity_poly.pdbx_seq_one_letter_code
_entity_poly.pdbx_strand_id
1 'polypeptide(L)' 'MTRSYGAFQTKGHFRDRADLALVRLGASRLRRFLEARPGLEVHMAFPGIGLGGLDPREVLEALEEALAGVGNRVVLYRL' A
#
# COMPACT_ATOMS: atom_id res chain seq x y z
N MET A 1 5.21 -14.35 -21.70
CA MET A 1 4.37 -13.35 -21.00
C MET A 1 4.49 -13.58 -19.50
N THR A 2 5.27 -12.78 -18.80
CA THR A 2 5.39 -12.88 -17.34
C THR A 2 4.18 -12.21 -16.72
N ARG A 3 3.31 -12.98 -16.05
CA ARG A 3 2.18 -12.40 -15.30
C ARG A 3 2.74 -11.62 -14.10
N SER A 4 2.65 -10.31 -14.15
CA SER A 4 2.93 -9.44 -13.00
C SER A 4 1.69 -9.36 -12.13
N TYR A 5 1.65 -10.12 -11.03
CA TYR A 5 0.67 -9.91 -9.98
C TYR A 5 1.17 -8.77 -9.09
N GLY A 6 0.63 -7.57 -9.28
CA GLY A 6 0.86 -6.44 -8.38
C GLY A 6 0.07 -6.63 -7.08
N ALA A 7 0.46 -7.60 -6.25
CA ALA A 7 -0.15 -7.78 -4.94
C ALA A 7 0.44 -6.73 -3.97
N PHE A 8 -0.39 -5.81 -3.48
CA PHE A 8 -0.04 -4.99 -2.33
C PHE A 8 -0.13 -5.87 -1.08
N GLN A 9 1.01 -6.47 -0.71
CA GLN A 9 1.09 -7.41 0.40
C GLN A 9 1.35 -6.67 1.70
N THR A 10 0.55 -6.99 2.72
CA THR A 10 0.68 -6.40 4.07
C THR A 10 1.12 -7.42 5.12
N LYS A 11 1.15 -8.72 4.77
CA LYS A 11 1.48 -9.84 5.67
C LYS A 11 2.34 -10.86 4.93
N GLY A 12 3.32 -11.46 5.59
CA GLY A 12 4.06 -12.60 5.07
C GLY A 12 3.20 -13.87 4.99
N HIS A 13 2.31 -14.05 5.96
CA HIS A 13 1.41 -15.19 6.08
C HIS A 13 0.04 -14.77 6.63
N PHE A 14 -1.03 -15.46 6.25
CA PHE A 14 -2.40 -15.02 6.60
C PHE A 14 -2.72 -15.07 8.10
N ARG A 15 -2.04 -15.96 8.85
CA ARG A 15 -2.21 -16.13 10.30
C ARG A 15 -1.49 -15.06 11.12
N ASP A 16 -0.59 -14.28 10.50
CA ASP A 16 0.25 -13.34 11.21
C ASP A 16 -0.39 -11.95 11.25
N ARG A 17 0.17 -11.07 12.09
CA ARG A 17 -0.13 -9.63 12.04
C ARG A 17 0.43 -9.02 10.75
N ALA A 18 -0.13 -7.87 10.38
CA ALA A 18 0.44 -7.09 9.30
C ALA A 18 1.78 -6.49 9.72
N ASP A 19 2.67 -6.35 8.74
CA ASP A 19 4.02 -5.84 8.92
C ASP A 19 4.12 -4.48 8.23
N LEU A 20 4.41 -3.44 9.02
CA LEU A 20 4.55 -2.08 8.52
C LEU A 20 5.68 -1.95 7.48
N ALA A 21 6.74 -2.77 7.58
CA ALA A 21 7.80 -2.80 6.57
C ALA A 21 7.29 -3.34 5.22
N LEU A 22 6.39 -4.32 5.22
CA LEU A 22 5.73 -4.79 4.00
C LEU A 22 4.80 -3.74 3.40
N VAL A 23 4.08 -2.98 4.24
CA VAL A 23 3.28 -1.84 3.78
C VAL A 23 4.16 -0.79 3.10
N ARG A 24 5.28 -0.39 3.72
CA ARG A 24 6.25 0.55 3.12
C ARG A 24 6.81 0.03 1.78
N LEU A 25 7.19 -1.25 1.73
CA LEU A 25 7.70 -1.88 0.52
C LEU A 25 6.62 -1.90 -0.58
N GLY A 26 5.39 -2.29 -0.26
CA GLY A 26 4.25 -2.28 -1.17
C GLY A 26 3.97 -0.88 -1.72
N ALA A 27 3.96 0.13 -0.85
CA ALA A 27 3.76 1.53 -1.21
C ALA A 27 4.89 2.07 -2.11
N SER A 28 6.15 1.74 -1.83
CA SER A 28 7.27 2.15 -2.69
C SER A 28 7.18 1.55 -4.10
N ARG A 29 6.70 0.31 -4.22
CA ARG A 29 6.45 -0.35 -5.51
C ARG A 29 5.25 0.25 -6.22
N LEU A 30 4.18 0.56 -5.48
CA LEU A 30 3.02 1.28 -5.99
C LEU A 30 3.43 2.65 -6.54
N ARG A 31 4.30 3.39 -5.84
CA ARG A 31 4.85 4.66 -6.34
C ARG A 31 5.51 4.49 -7.71
N ARG A 32 6.48 3.56 -7.82
CA ARG A 32 7.16 3.28 -9.11
C ARG A 32 6.18 2.88 -10.21
N PHE A 33 5.15 2.12 -9.85
CA PHE A 33 4.10 1.69 -10.79
C PHE A 33 3.28 2.88 -11.32
N LEU A 34 2.95 3.84 -10.45
CA LEU A 34 2.22 5.08 -10.78
C LEU A 34 3.09 6.12 -11.50
N GLU A 35 4.39 6.21 -11.18
CA GLU A 35 5.35 7.05 -11.89
C GLU A 35 5.46 6.62 -13.37
N ALA A 36 5.52 5.30 -13.62
CA ALA A 36 5.55 4.74 -14.97
C ALA A 36 4.21 4.83 -15.72
N ARG A 37 3.12 5.23 -15.06
CA ARG A 37 1.76 5.30 -15.62
C ARG A 37 1.11 6.64 -15.29
N PRO A 38 1.49 7.72 -15.99
CA PRO A 38 0.83 9.01 -15.84
C PRO A 38 -0.68 8.88 -16.09
N GLY A 39 -1.49 9.48 -15.21
CA GLY A 39 -2.96 9.46 -15.31
C GLY A 39 -3.65 8.23 -14.70
N LEU A 40 -2.92 7.20 -14.27
CA LEU A 40 -3.52 6.10 -13.51
C LEU A 40 -3.80 6.53 -12.06
N GLU A 41 -5.01 6.23 -11.60
CA GLU A 41 -5.45 6.34 -10.20
C GLU A 41 -5.63 4.94 -9.61
N VAL A 42 -5.31 4.77 -8.33
CA VAL A 42 -5.43 3.50 -7.60
C VAL A 42 -6.33 3.68 -6.39
N HIS A 43 -7.29 2.77 -6.25
CA HIS A 43 -8.15 2.70 -5.08
C HIS A 43 -7.82 1.45 -4.27
N MET A 44 -7.72 1.59 -2.95
CA MET A 44 -7.45 0.46 -2.07
C MET A 44 -8.11 0.65 -0.70
N ALA A 45 -8.41 -0.48 -0.05
CA ALA A 45 -8.74 -0.46 1.36
C ALA A 45 -7.53 0.03 2.18
N PHE A 46 -7.80 0.55 3.37
CA PHE A 46 -6.75 0.92 4.31
C PHE A 46 -5.92 -0.33 4.71
N PRO A 47 -4.60 -0.37 4.40
CA PRO A 47 -3.84 -1.62 4.43
C PRO A 47 -3.41 -2.00 5.85
N GLY A 48 -3.53 -3.29 6.19
CA GLY A 48 -2.93 -3.85 7.41
C GLY A 48 -3.59 -3.46 8.74
N ILE A 49 -4.68 -2.70 8.71
CA ILE A 49 -5.51 -2.40 9.91
C ILE A 49 -6.50 -3.55 10.20
N GLY A 50 -7.29 -3.43 11.27
CA GLY A 50 -8.30 -4.43 11.66
C GLY A 50 -7.68 -5.76 12.07
N LEU A 51 -7.96 -6.84 11.33
CA LEU A 51 -7.33 -8.16 11.54
C LEU A 51 -5.82 -8.15 11.27
N GLY A 52 -5.29 -7.12 10.61
CA GLY A 52 -3.85 -6.90 10.51
C GLY A 52 -3.23 -6.33 11.79
N GLY A 53 -3.99 -5.56 12.57
CA GLY A 53 -3.57 -5.04 13.87
C GLY A 53 -2.59 -3.88 13.84
N LEU A 54 -2.29 -3.29 12.68
CA LEU A 54 -1.49 -2.06 12.63
C LEU A 54 -2.32 -0.86 13.09
N ASP A 55 -1.64 0.12 13.69
CA ASP A 55 -2.24 1.41 14.01
C ASP A 55 -2.52 2.21 12.72
N PRO A 56 -3.73 2.77 12.54
CA PRO A 56 -4.05 3.53 11.33
C PRO A 56 -3.16 4.75 11.09
N ARG A 57 -2.66 5.41 12.14
CA ARG A 57 -1.78 6.60 12.00
C ARG A 57 -0.41 6.18 11.49
N GLU A 58 0.18 5.14 12.07
CA GLU A 58 1.48 4.61 11.61
C GLU A 58 1.42 4.16 10.14
N VAL A 59 0.32 3.53 9.75
CA VAL A 59 0.09 3.14 8.34
C VAL A 59 -0.07 4.37 7.46
N LEU A 60 -0.83 5.39 7.88
CA LEU A 60 -1.00 6.61 7.10
C LEU A 60 0.34 7.32 6.88
N GLU A 61 1.14 7.49 7.93
CA GLU A 61 2.47 8.09 7.86
C GLU A 61 3.38 7.30 6.91
N ALA A 62 3.40 5.97 7.03
CA ALA A 62 4.17 5.10 6.14
C ALA A 62 3.74 5.20 4.66
N LEU A 63 2.44 5.37 4.40
CA LEU A 63 1.91 5.54 3.05
C LEU A 63 2.27 6.92 2.49
N GLU A 64 2.09 7.99 3.26
CA GLU A 64 2.41 9.37 2.85
C GLU A 64 3.88 9.51 2.49
N GLU A 65 4.77 8.98 3.33
CA GLU A 65 6.22 8.99 3.08
C GLU A 65 6.56 8.19 1.80
N ALA A 66 6.07 6.95 1.70
CA ALA A 66 6.44 6.07 0.60
C ALA A 66 5.84 6.50 -0.76
N LEU A 67 4.67 7.14 -0.75
CA LEU A 67 3.94 7.61 -1.94
C LEU A 67 4.22 9.10 -2.26
N ALA A 68 5.24 9.70 -1.65
CA ALA A 68 5.64 11.08 -1.93
C ALA A 68 5.71 11.36 -3.44
N GLY A 69 5.08 12.46 -3.86
CA GLY A 69 5.00 12.90 -5.25
C GLY A 69 3.89 12.25 -6.09
N VAL A 70 3.24 11.19 -5.62
CA VAL A 70 2.12 10.52 -6.33
C VAL A 70 0.91 10.20 -5.46
N GLY A 71 0.94 10.51 -4.17
CA GLY A 71 -0.10 10.16 -3.20
C GLY A 71 -1.49 10.70 -3.54
N ASN A 72 -1.57 11.82 -4.27
CA ASN A 72 -2.83 12.39 -4.78
C ASN A 72 -3.59 11.47 -5.74
N ARG A 73 -2.95 10.42 -6.26
CA ARG A 73 -3.54 9.41 -7.16
C ARG A 73 -3.83 8.09 -6.45
N VAL A 74 -3.75 8.06 -5.11
CA VAL A 74 -4.10 6.89 -4.30
C VAL A 74 -5.25 7.26 -3.38
N VAL A 75 -6.39 6.60 -3.60
CA VAL A 75 -7.58 6.78 -2.79
C VAL A 75 -7.68 5.64 -1.79
N LEU A 76 -7.65 5.98 -0.50
CA LEU A 76 -7.83 5.02 0.60
C LEU A 76 -9.28 4.98 1.04
N TYR A 77 -9.91 3.81 0.97
CA TYR A 77 -11.24 3.61 1.56
C TYR A 77 -11.11 3.34 3.06
N ARG A 78 -11.88 4.09 3.85
CA ARG A 78 -12.13 3.81 5.27
C ARG A 78 -13.55 3.26 5.37
N LEU A 79 -13.71 2.11 6.02
CA LEU A 79 -15.01 1.59 6.45
C LEU A 79 -15.39 2.22 7.78
#